data_AF-A0A378V4Y7-F1
#
_entry.id   AF-A0A378V4Y7-F1
#
_cell.length_a   1.000
_cell.length_b   1.000
_cell.length_c   1.000
_cell.angle_alpha   90.00
_cell.angle_beta   90.00
_cell.angle_gamma   90.00
#
_symmetry.space_group_name_H-M   'P 1'
#
loop_
_entity.id
_entity.type
_entity.pdbx_description
1 polymer ?
#
loop_
_entity_poly.entity_id
_entity_poly.type
_entity_poly.pdbx_seq_one_letter_code
_entity_poly.pdbx_strand_id
1 'polypeptide(L)'
;MSARPEPQAAGTRRSQSRPARTTKLSREAIVNAALTFLDREGWDALTINALANQLGTKGPSLYNHVDSLDDLRRTVRMRVIDDIIEMLNTVGAGRTRDDAVSVMASAYRSYAHHHPGRYSAFTRMPFGGTTPSTRLPPERPPDP
;
A
#
# COMPACT_ATOMS: atom_id res chain seq x y z
N MET A 1 -45.51 33.47 -46.41
CA MET A 1 -44.13 32.95 -46.56
C MET A 1 -43.22 33.91 -45.81
N SER A 2 -42.68 33.48 -44.68
CA SER A 2 -41.98 34.33 -43.71
C SER A 2 -40.56 34.65 -44.14
N ALA A 3 -40.20 35.94 -44.12
CA ALA A 3 -38.83 36.42 -44.27
C ALA A 3 -38.15 36.47 -42.89
N ARG A 4 -36.94 35.92 -42.81
CA ARG A 4 -35.98 36.03 -41.69
C ARG A 4 -35.36 37.42 -41.65
N PRO A 5 -35.14 37.95 -40.43
CA PRO A 5 -33.83 38.47 -40.00
C PRO A 5 -33.49 37.86 -38.62
N GLU A 6 -32.29 37.78 -38.06
CA GLU A 6 -30.89 38.11 -38.36
C GLU A 6 -30.03 37.26 -37.36
N PRO A 7 -28.70 37.17 -37.51
CA PRO A 7 -27.84 36.27 -36.73
C PRO A 7 -27.41 36.90 -35.40
N GLN A 8 -27.66 36.22 -34.28
CA GLN A 8 -27.12 36.60 -32.97
C GLN A 8 -25.80 35.89 -32.69
N ALA A 9 -24.84 36.73 -32.33
CA ALA A 9 -23.45 36.45 -32.04
C ALA A 9 -23.22 35.67 -30.74
N ALA A 10 -21.99 35.17 -30.66
CA ALA A 10 -21.16 35.06 -29.46
C ALA A 10 -21.66 34.17 -28.32
N GLY A 11 -20.99 33.02 -28.20
CA GLY A 11 -21.02 32.22 -27.00
C GLY A 11 -19.82 31.29 -26.95
N THR A 12 -18.64 31.85 -26.68
CA THR A 12 -17.44 31.12 -26.26
C THR A 12 -17.77 30.23 -25.07
N ARG A 13 -18.23 28.99 -25.33
CA ARG A 13 -18.38 27.98 -24.28
C ARG A 13 -17.08 27.24 -24.13
N ARG A 14 -16.25 27.87 -23.29
CA ARG A 14 -15.41 27.26 -22.26
C ARG A 14 -15.00 25.83 -22.58
N SER A 15 -13.76 25.70 -23.05
CA SER A 15 -12.94 24.51 -22.83
C SER A 15 -13.24 23.96 -21.44
N GLN A 16 -14.00 22.87 -21.39
CA GLN A 16 -14.17 22.10 -20.17
C GLN A 16 -12.81 21.47 -19.89
N SER A 17 -11.97 22.22 -19.20
CA SER A 17 -10.79 21.66 -18.55
C SER A 17 -11.29 20.61 -17.57
N ARG A 18 -11.20 19.33 -17.96
CA ARG A 18 -11.25 18.21 -17.01
C ARG A 18 -10.26 18.59 -15.91
N PRO A 19 -10.65 18.66 -14.63
CA PRO A 19 -9.65 18.86 -13.60
C PRO A 19 -8.76 17.63 -13.69
N ALA A 20 -7.54 17.84 -14.18
CA ALA A 20 -6.48 16.87 -14.00
C ALA A 20 -6.48 16.62 -12.50
N ARG A 21 -6.90 15.44 -12.09
CA ARG A 21 -6.68 14.95 -10.74
C ARG A 21 -5.17 14.84 -10.60
N THR A 22 -4.51 15.96 -10.34
CA THR A 22 -3.26 15.98 -9.61
C THR A 22 -3.63 15.46 -8.23
N THR A 23 -3.75 14.14 -8.12
CA THR A 23 -3.80 13.44 -6.85
C THR A 23 -2.60 13.95 -6.10
N LYS A 24 -2.86 14.82 -5.12
CA LYS A 24 -1.83 15.45 -4.31
C LYS A 24 -0.99 14.31 -3.76
N LEU A 25 0.28 14.28 -4.14
CA LEU A 25 1.18 13.23 -3.69
C LEU A 25 1.22 13.35 -2.16
N SER A 26 0.74 12.32 -1.49
CA SER A 26 0.68 12.22 -0.04
C SER A 26 1.26 10.88 0.37
N ARG A 27 1.78 10.81 1.59
CA ARG A 27 2.30 9.56 2.13
C ARG A 27 1.26 8.45 2.10
N GLU A 28 0.00 8.77 2.40
CA GLU A 28 -1.12 7.85 2.34
C GLU A 28 -1.41 7.36 0.91
N ALA A 29 -1.42 8.26 -0.08
CA ALA A 29 -1.62 7.89 -1.48
C ALA A 29 -0.51 6.97 -2.00
N ILE A 30 0.74 7.23 -1.59
CA ILE A 30 1.90 6.39 -1.90
C ILE A 30 1.73 4.99 -1.30
N VAL A 31 1.34 4.89 -0.03
CA VAL A 31 1.10 3.60 0.64
C VAL A 31 -0.04 2.83 -0.01
N ASN A 32 -1.16 3.48 -0.33
CA ASN A 32 -2.30 2.84 -1.00
C ASN A 32 -1.92 2.34 -2.40
N ALA A 33 -1.12 3.10 -3.15
CA ALA A 33 -0.59 2.66 -4.44
C ALA A 33 0.37 1.48 -4.29
N ALA A 34 1.22 1.49 -3.24
CA ALA A 34 2.09 0.36 -2.94
C ALA A 34 1.30 -0.90 -2.59
N LEU A 35 0.24 -0.81 -1.77
CA LEU A 35 -0.64 -1.95 -1.48
C LEU A 35 -1.25 -2.56 -2.75
N THR A 36 -1.70 -1.70 -3.67
CA THR A 36 -2.21 -2.13 -4.99
C THR A 36 -1.11 -2.77 -5.84
N PHE A 37 0.12 -2.23 -5.77
CA PHE A 37 1.28 -2.80 -6.46
C PHE A 37 1.60 -4.19 -5.92
N LEU A 38 1.58 -4.39 -4.59
CA LEU A 38 1.83 -5.68 -3.95
C LEU A 38 0.88 -6.75 -4.47
N ASP A 39 -0.41 -6.45 -4.56
CA ASP A 39 -1.42 -7.42 -5.03
C ASP A 39 -1.22 -7.83 -6.50
N ARG A 40 -0.55 -7.01 -7.31
CA ARG A 40 -0.35 -7.23 -8.75
C ARG A 40 1.02 -7.82 -9.09
N GLU A 41 2.07 -7.23 -8.55
CA GLU A 41 3.47 -7.47 -8.92
C GLU A 41 4.24 -8.19 -7.81
N GLY A 42 3.69 -8.24 -6.59
CA GLY A 42 4.30 -8.88 -5.44
C GLY A 42 5.25 -7.99 -4.65
N TRP A 43 5.71 -8.51 -3.50
CA TRP A 43 6.54 -7.79 -2.54
C TRP A 43 7.95 -7.47 -3.06
N ASP A 44 8.59 -8.43 -3.73
CA ASP A 44 9.99 -8.32 -4.14
C ASP A 44 10.19 -7.30 -5.26
N ALA A 45 9.17 -7.10 -6.10
CA ALA A 45 9.18 -6.13 -7.19
C ALA A 45 9.00 -4.68 -6.68
N LEU A 46 8.64 -4.47 -5.41
CA LEU A 46 8.40 -3.13 -4.87
C LEU A 46 9.72 -2.36 -4.78
N THR A 47 9.83 -1.30 -5.59
CA THR A 47 10.92 -0.33 -5.61
C THR A 47 10.36 1.09 -5.73
N ILE A 48 11.15 2.11 -5.35
CA ILE A 48 10.76 3.52 -5.49
C ILE A 48 10.45 3.87 -6.94
N ASN A 49 11.26 3.38 -7.89
CA ASN A 49 11.07 3.64 -9.31
C ASN A 49 9.81 2.97 -9.87
N ALA A 50 9.56 1.70 -9.50
CA ALA A 50 8.35 1.00 -9.91
C ALA A 50 7.08 1.71 -9.40
N LEU A 51 7.11 2.19 -8.16
CA LEU A 51 6.00 2.94 -7.59
C LEU A 51 5.84 4.33 -8.22
N ALA A 52 6.94 5.01 -8.55
CA ALA A 52 6.93 6.29 -9.29
C ALA A 52 6.25 6.15 -10.64
N ASN A 53 6.61 5.09 -11.38
CA ASN A 53 6.03 4.78 -12.68
C ASN A 53 4.52 4.49 -12.55
N GLN A 54 4.10 3.71 -11.54
CA GLN A 54 2.68 3.45 -11.30
C GLN A 54 1.89 4.73 -10.96
N LEU A 55 2.48 5.63 -10.18
CA LEU A 55 1.85 6.89 -9.78
C LEU A 55 1.92 7.98 -10.86
N GLY A 56 2.60 7.74 -11.98
CA GLY A 56 2.82 8.73 -13.03
C GLY A 56 3.61 9.95 -12.55
N THR A 57 4.44 9.79 -11.51
CA THR A 57 5.23 10.85 -10.90
C THR A 57 6.73 10.64 -11.12
N LYS A 58 7.53 11.68 -10.88
CA LYS A 58 8.99 11.58 -10.97
C LYS A 58 9.56 11.00 -9.67
N GLY A 59 10.59 10.16 -9.77
CA GLY A 59 11.28 9.57 -8.61
C GLY A 59 11.63 10.57 -7.48
N PRO A 60 12.17 11.76 -7.78
CA PRO A 60 12.45 12.78 -6.75
C PRO A 60 11.23 13.24 -5.95
N SER A 61 10.04 13.25 -6.55
CA SER A 61 8.81 13.64 -5.85
C SER A 61 8.38 12.62 -4.80
N LEU A 62 8.70 11.33 -5.01
CA LEU A 62 8.45 10.28 -4.02
C LEU A 62 9.39 10.38 -2.83
N TYR A 63 10.67 10.71 -3.04
CA TYR A 63 11.63 10.90 -1.95
C TYR A 63 11.24 12.04 -1.00
N ASN A 64 10.44 13.02 -1.45
CA ASN A 64 9.91 14.06 -0.55
C ASN A 64 8.90 13.54 0.48
N HIS A 65 8.35 12.34 0.29
CA HIS A 65 7.34 11.75 1.18
C HIS A 65 7.79 10.43 1.81
N VAL A 66 8.90 9.87 1.36
CA VAL A 66 9.42 8.60 1.83
C VAL A 66 10.94 8.65 1.89
N ASP A 67 11.49 8.43 3.08
CA ASP A 67 12.93 8.61 3.33
C ASP A 67 13.77 7.53 2.65
N SER A 68 13.23 6.32 2.49
CA SER A 68 13.90 5.20 1.84
C SER A 68 12.91 4.11 1.40
N LEU A 69 13.38 3.16 0.59
CA LEU A 69 12.61 1.95 0.25
C LEU A 69 12.26 1.14 1.50
N ASP A 70 13.15 1.07 2.49
CA ASP A 70 12.89 0.36 3.74
C ASP A 70 11.84 1.08 4.60
N ASP A 71 11.82 2.42 4.61
CA ASP A 71 10.75 3.19 5.25
C ASP A 71 9.39 2.93 4.59
N LEU A 72 9.37 2.91 3.25
CA LEU A 72 8.17 2.58 2.48
C LEU A 72 7.68 1.18 2.84
N ARG A 73 8.56 0.18 2.79
CA ARG A 73 8.24 -1.22 3.10
C ARG A 73 7.75 -1.38 4.53
N ARG A 74 8.39 -0.72 5.50
CA ARG A 74 7.94 -0.71 6.90
C ARG A 74 6.52 -0.15 7.01
N THR A 75 6.24 0.96 6.34
CA THR A 75 4.94 1.63 6.38
C THR A 75 3.85 0.81 5.72
N VAL A 76 4.12 0.26 4.55
CA VAL A 76 3.20 -0.66 3.85
C VAL A 76 2.89 -1.86 4.72
N ARG A 77 3.92 -2.43 5.39
CA ARG A 77 3.73 -3.55 6.31
C ARG A 77 2.83 -3.19 7.50
N MET A 78 3.07 -2.06 8.16
CA MET A 78 2.19 -1.60 9.25
C MET A 78 0.75 -1.43 8.77
N ARG A 79 0.56 -0.84 7.58
CA ARG A 79 -0.77 -0.69 7.00
C ARG A 79 -1.47 -2.02 6.71
N VAL A 80 -0.74 -3.04 6.23
CA VAL A 80 -1.27 -4.39 6.04
C VAL A 80 -1.69 -5.02 7.37
N ILE A 81 -0.88 -4.85 8.43
CA ILE A 81 -1.21 -5.36 9.76
C ILE A 81 -2.48 -4.69 10.29
N ASP A 82 -2.57 -3.37 10.17
CA ASP A 82 -3.74 -2.60 10.59
C ASP A 82 -5.00 -3.04 9.83
N ASP A 83 -4.92 -3.25 8.52
CA ASP A 83 -6.02 -3.77 7.70
C ASP A 83 -6.50 -5.14 8.19
N ILE A 84 -5.57 -6.05 8.52
CA ILE A 84 -5.91 -7.38 9.02
C ILE A 84 -6.57 -7.27 10.40
N ILE A 85 -6.02 -6.47 11.32
CA ILE A 85 -6.56 -6.28 12.66
C ILE A 85 -7.97 -5.67 12.59
N GLU A 86 -8.16 -4.63 11.78
CA GLU A 86 -9.44 -3.97 11.60
C GLU A 86 -10.49 -4.96 11.06
N MET A 87 -10.15 -5.70 10.00
CA MET A 87 -11.01 -6.75 9.46
C MET A 87 -11.39 -7.79 10.52
N LEU A 88 -10.42 -8.31 11.28
CA LEU A 88 -10.64 -9.30 12.33
C LEU A 88 -11.55 -8.77 13.44
N ASN A 89 -11.33 -7.53 13.87
CA ASN A 89 -12.19 -6.87 14.86
C ASN A 89 -13.61 -6.69 14.35
N THR A 90 -13.79 -6.26 13.09
CA THR A 90 -15.11 -6.10 12.47
C THR A 90 -15.88 -7.42 12.41
N VAL A 91 -15.23 -8.50 11.98
CA VAL A 91 -15.91 -9.81 11.87
C VAL A 91 -16.08 -10.51 13.21
N GLY A 92 -15.26 -10.20 14.22
CA GLY A 92 -15.40 -10.72 15.59
C GLY A 92 -16.42 -9.97 16.44
N ALA A 93 -16.73 -8.71 16.09
CA ALA A 93 -17.62 -7.85 16.88
C ALA A 93 -19.02 -8.47 17.07
N GLY A 94 -19.51 -8.45 18.32
CA GLY A 94 -20.85 -8.90 18.68
C GLY A 94 -21.07 -10.41 18.68
N ARG A 95 -20.02 -11.22 18.52
CA ARG A 95 -20.11 -12.69 18.49
C ARG A 95 -19.69 -13.32 19.82
N THR A 96 -20.14 -14.55 20.05
CA THR A 96 -19.63 -15.39 21.13
C THR A 96 -18.17 -15.76 20.85
N ARG A 97 -17.42 -16.19 21.88
CA ARG A 97 -15.98 -16.48 21.74
C ARG A 97 -15.70 -17.52 20.65
N ASP A 98 -16.44 -18.62 20.65
CA ASP A 98 -16.18 -19.75 19.75
C ASP A 98 -16.58 -19.42 18.30
N ASP A 99 -17.69 -18.69 18.12
CA ASP A 99 -18.10 -18.18 16.81
C ASP A 99 -17.12 -17.13 16.28
N ALA A 100 -16.65 -16.23 17.15
CA ALA A 100 -15.68 -15.20 16.78
C ALA A 100 -14.37 -15.82 16.29
N VAL A 101 -13.84 -16.83 16.99
CA VAL A 101 -12.60 -17.52 16.57
C VAL A 101 -12.77 -18.15 15.20
N SER A 102 -13.88 -18.86 14.98
CA SER A 102 -14.15 -19.54 13.70
C SER A 102 -14.29 -18.57 12.53
N VAL A 103 -15.01 -17.45 12.75
CA VAL A 103 -15.21 -16.41 11.73
C VAL A 103 -13.92 -15.64 11.45
N MET A 104 -13.15 -15.28 12.49
CA MET A 104 -11.86 -14.62 12.34
C MET A 104 -10.85 -15.49 11.59
N ALA A 105 -10.75 -16.79 11.92
CA ALA A 105 -9.88 -17.72 11.21
C ALA A 105 -10.25 -17.84 9.72
N SER A 106 -11.55 -17.87 9.43
CA SER A 106 -12.06 -17.91 8.05
C SER A 106 -11.74 -16.61 7.30
N ALA A 107 -11.95 -15.45 7.92
CA ALA A 107 -11.65 -14.15 7.32
C ALA A 107 -10.14 -13.97 7.07
N TYR A 108 -9.30 -14.35 8.02
CA TYR A 108 -7.85 -14.32 7.86
C TYR A 108 -7.38 -15.22 6.72
N ARG A 109 -7.90 -16.45 6.62
CA ARG A 109 -7.60 -17.35 5.51
C ARG A 109 -8.04 -16.77 4.17
N SER A 110 -9.24 -16.20 4.09
CA SER A 110 -9.73 -15.54 2.88
C SER A 110 -8.84 -14.35 2.48
N TYR A 111 -8.41 -13.53 3.43
CA TYR A 111 -7.48 -12.43 3.17
C TYR A 111 -6.17 -12.93 2.54
N ALA A 112 -5.58 -13.99 3.10
CA ALA A 112 -4.35 -14.57 2.57
C ALA A 112 -4.50 -15.07 1.12
N HIS A 113 -5.67 -15.62 0.76
CA HIS A 113 -5.97 -16.07 -0.59
C HIS A 113 -6.25 -14.93 -1.58
N HIS A 114 -6.92 -13.87 -1.15
CA HIS A 114 -7.28 -12.74 -2.01
C HIS A 114 -6.14 -11.73 -2.19
N HIS A 115 -5.23 -11.63 -1.22
CA HIS A 115 -4.13 -10.67 -1.22
C HIS A 115 -2.77 -11.34 -1.00
N PRO A 116 -2.33 -12.26 -1.89
CA PRO A 116 -1.09 -13.00 -1.70
C PRO A 116 0.15 -12.08 -1.61
N GLY A 117 0.13 -10.93 -2.29
CA GLY A 117 1.19 -9.93 -2.21
C GLY A 117 1.28 -9.24 -0.85
N ARG A 118 0.14 -8.79 -0.30
CA ARG A 118 0.07 -8.21 1.06
C ARG A 118 0.38 -9.26 2.12
N TYR A 119 -0.12 -10.47 1.94
CA TYR A 119 0.16 -11.59 2.84
C TYR A 119 1.64 -11.96 2.86
N SER A 120 2.33 -11.88 1.71
CA SER A 120 3.78 -12.02 1.64
C SER A 120 4.50 -10.90 2.40
N ALA A 121 4.02 -9.66 2.32
CA ALA A 121 4.59 -8.54 3.07
C ALA A 121 4.46 -8.71 4.60
N PHE A 122 3.35 -9.30 5.03
CA PHE A 122 3.08 -9.66 6.43
C PHE A 122 3.97 -10.81 6.91
N THR A 123 4.02 -11.92 6.16
CA THR A 123 4.76 -13.14 6.56
C THR A 123 6.28 -13.02 6.42
N ARG A 124 6.78 -12.22 5.49
CA ARG A 124 8.23 -11.93 5.32
C ARG A 124 8.75 -10.91 6.32
N MET A 125 8.05 -10.70 7.43
CA MET A 125 8.57 -9.96 8.56
C MET A 125 9.69 -10.79 9.20
N PRO A 126 10.93 -10.28 9.29
CA PRO A 126 11.83 -10.83 10.29
C PRO A 126 11.13 -10.64 11.64
N PHE A 127 10.77 -11.75 12.29
CA PHE A 127 10.41 -11.76 13.70
C PHE A 127 11.67 -11.42 14.49
N GLY A 128 11.96 -10.14 14.61
CA GLY A 128 13.18 -9.66 15.24
C GLY A 128 13.53 -8.29 14.70
N GLY A 129 13.33 -7.27 15.53
CA GLY A 129 14.24 -6.14 15.48
C GLY A 129 15.66 -6.71 15.50
N THR A 130 16.54 -6.20 14.63
CA THR A 130 17.99 -6.37 14.70
C THR A 130 18.42 -7.41 15.73
N THR A 131 18.57 -8.68 15.37
CA THR A 131 19.62 -9.44 16.06
C THR A 131 20.88 -8.64 15.78
N PRO A 132 21.48 -7.97 16.78
CA PRO A 132 22.84 -7.52 16.60
C PRO A 132 23.59 -8.79 16.20
N SER A 133 24.49 -8.73 15.22
CA SER A 133 25.48 -9.80 15.08
C SER A 133 26.21 -9.89 16.40
N THR A 134 25.71 -10.71 17.34
CA THR A 134 26.45 -11.18 18.49
C THR A 134 27.52 -12.05 17.87
N ARG A 135 28.61 -11.39 17.51
CA ARG A 135 29.88 -11.96 17.14
C ARG A 135 30.17 -12.98 18.24
N LEU A 136 30.07 -14.28 17.94
CA LEU A 136 30.48 -15.31 18.88
C LEU A 136 31.91 -14.96 19.32
N PRO A 137 32.24 -14.96 20.63
CA PRO A 137 33.63 -14.88 21.03
C PRO A 137 34.38 -16.06 20.38
N PRO A 138 35.65 -15.88 19.99
CA PRO A 138 36.41 -16.96 19.37
C PRO A 138 36.41 -18.16 20.32
N GLU A 139 36.01 -19.32 19.81
CA GLU A 139 36.11 -20.61 20.48
C GLU A 139 37.53 -20.74 21.05
N ARG A 140 37.63 -20.88 22.37
CA ARG A 140 38.90 -21.11 23.05
C ARG A 140 39.41 -22.49 22.59
N PRO A 141 40.64 -22.62 22.08
CA PRO A 141 41.16 -23.92 21.68
C PRO A 141 41.16 -24.88 22.87
N PRO A 142 40.95 -26.19 22.65
CA PRO A 142 41.00 -27.18 23.73
C PRO A 142 42.39 -27.18 24.37
N ASP A 143 42.43 -27.11 25.70
CA ASP A 143 43.68 -27.20 26.48
C ASP A 143 44.35 -28.58 26.26
N PRO A 144 45.69 -28.62 26.18
CA PRO A 144 46.47 -29.83 25.91
C PRO A 144 46.51 -30.83 27.07
#